data_AF-A0A7Z9RXL3-F1
#
_entry.id   AF-A0A7Z9RXL3-F1
#
_cell.length_a   1.000
_cell.length_b   1.000
_cell.length_c   1.000
_cell.angle_alpha   90.00
_cell.angle_beta   90.00
_cell.angle_gamma   90.00
#
_symmetry.space_group_name_H-M   'P 1'
#
loop_
_entity.id
_entity.type
_entity.pdbx_description
1 polymer ?
#
loop_
_entity_poly.entity_id
_entity_poly.type
_entity_poly.pdbx_seq_one_letter_code
_entity_poly.pdbx_strand_id
1 'polypeptide(L)'
;MLAKVSDCALPFDGSHEPVDGLKCESDPADLMVTSDAESVEEYLAGLPDDRREMLSAVRDMVNGSIPKGYQERMNWGMVVWEVPLEVEPDTYNGEPLMFAGLSSQKRHISLYMMPVYQDPSKSERLLAAYEKMGRKPNMGKSCIRFTKLEHLPMDVLSELISECDMESFVESCNSVRKK
;
A
#
# COMPACT_ATOMS: atom_id res chain seq x y z
N MET A 1 -2.39 -35.55 57.71
CA MET A 1 -2.59 -34.78 56.47
C MET A 1 -1.28 -34.73 55.72
N LEU A 2 -1.06 -35.72 54.85
CA LEU A 2 -0.01 -35.76 53.84
C LEU A 2 -0.23 -37.07 53.08
N ALA A 3 -0.67 -36.99 51.83
CA ALA A 3 -0.62 -38.11 50.91
C ALA A 3 -0.29 -37.55 49.52
N LYS A 4 0.89 -37.93 49.04
CA LYS A 4 1.27 -37.91 47.64
C LYS A 4 0.86 -39.24 47.00
N VAL A 5 0.96 -39.24 45.66
CA VAL A 5 1.22 -40.36 44.74
C VAL A 5 0.00 -41.12 44.22
N SER A 6 -0.17 -41.09 42.89
CA SER A 6 -0.30 -42.23 41.96
C SER A 6 -0.94 -41.71 40.67
N ASP A 7 -0.20 -41.54 39.57
CA ASP A 7 0.15 -42.54 38.55
C ASP A 7 -0.99 -42.87 37.56
N CYS A 8 -0.51 -43.23 36.37
CA CYS A 8 -1.10 -43.32 35.05
C CYS A 8 -2.39 -44.15 34.84
N ALA A 9 -2.99 -43.89 33.66
CA ALA A 9 -3.62 -44.83 32.71
C ALA A 9 -5.17 -45.01 32.73
N LEU A 10 -5.81 -44.33 31.75
CA LEU A 10 -6.73 -44.78 30.65
C LEU A 10 -7.66 -46.01 30.86
N PRO A 11 -8.89 -46.07 30.27
CA PRO A 11 -9.19 -45.80 28.84
C PRO A 11 -10.46 -44.92 28.61
N PHE A 12 -10.49 -44.00 27.65
CA PHE A 12 -10.80 -44.18 26.21
C PHE A 12 -11.89 -45.24 25.93
N ASP A 13 -13.16 -44.83 26.04
CA ASP A 13 -14.24 -45.41 25.25
C ASP A 13 -14.66 -44.37 24.21
N GLY A 14 -14.39 -44.71 22.96
CA GLY A 14 -14.65 -43.88 21.80
C GLY A 14 -16.09 -44.01 21.36
N SER A 15 -16.74 -42.87 21.20
CA SER A 15 -17.87 -42.62 20.29
C SER A 15 -17.87 -41.10 20.07
N HIS A 16 -16.89 -40.56 19.35
CA HIS A 16 -16.97 -40.29 17.92
C HIS A 16 -18.31 -39.67 17.51
N GLU A 17 -18.38 -38.35 17.55
CA GLU A 17 -18.65 -37.59 16.33
C GLU A 17 -17.52 -36.55 16.15
N PRO A 18 -16.89 -36.46 14.98
CA PRO A 18 -15.82 -35.52 14.72
C PRO A 18 -16.39 -34.10 14.65
N VAL A 19 -15.98 -33.23 15.57
CA VAL A 19 -15.99 -31.79 15.34
C VAL A 19 -14.88 -31.49 14.33
N ASP A 20 -15.20 -31.75 13.07
CA ASP A 20 -14.38 -31.36 11.94
C ASP A 20 -14.20 -29.84 11.95
N GLY A 21 -12.95 -29.43 12.13
CA GLY A 21 -12.45 -28.22 11.49
C GLY A 21 -12.76 -26.90 12.19
N LEU A 22 -12.39 -26.74 13.46
CA LEU A 22 -11.83 -25.45 13.87
C LEU A 22 -10.38 -25.36 13.36
N LYS A 23 -10.24 -25.34 12.04
CA LYS A 23 -9.03 -24.87 11.38
C LYS A 23 -9.00 -23.37 11.58
N CYS A 24 -8.24 -22.94 12.59
CA CYS A 24 -7.60 -21.63 12.57
C CYS A 24 -6.54 -21.67 11.46
N GLU A 25 -6.99 -21.77 10.21
CA GLU A 25 -6.18 -21.47 9.04
C GLU A 25 -6.28 -19.96 8.88
N SER A 26 -5.38 -19.24 9.54
CA SER A 26 -4.96 -17.96 9.00
C SER A 26 -4.24 -18.26 7.69
N ASP A 27 -5.00 -18.27 6.58
CA ASP A 27 -4.46 -18.26 5.23
C ASP A 27 -3.39 -17.15 5.12
N PRO A 28 -2.17 -17.45 4.64
CA PRO A 28 -1.09 -16.47 4.52
C PRO A 28 -1.33 -15.40 3.42
N ALA A 29 -2.50 -15.42 2.80
CA ALA A 29 -3.00 -14.40 1.88
C ALA A 29 -4.08 -13.57 2.60
N ASP A 30 -3.65 -12.71 3.52
CA ASP A 30 -4.49 -11.62 4.03
C ASP A 30 -4.71 -10.60 2.90
N LEU A 31 -5.60 -10.99 1.97
CA LEU A 31 -6.31 -10.26 0.92
C LEU A 31 -5.70 -8.93 0.49
N MET A 32 -4.65 -9.00 -0.33
CA MET A 32 -4.49 -8.02 -1.40
C MET A 32 -5.65 -8.24 -2.36
N VAL A 33 -6.59 -7.28 -2.44
CA VAL A 33 -7.53 -7.26 -3.57
C VAL A 33 -6.69 -6.89 -4.79
N THR A 34 -6.25 -7.91 -5.54
CA THR A 34 -5.66 -7.75 -6.85
C THR A 34 -6.81 -7.61 -7.85
N SER A 35 -6.91 -6.48 -8.53
CA SER A 35 -7.83 -6.34 -9.65
C SER A 35 -7.20 -6.91 -10.92
N ASP A 36 -8.00 -7.64 -11.70
CA ASP A 36 -7.64 -8.12 -13.03
C ASP A 36 -7.83 -7.05 -14.13
N ALA A 37 -8.12 -5.79 -13.75
CA ALA A 37 -8.35 -4.71 -14.70
C ALA A 37 -7.08 -4.37 -15.50
N GLU A 38 -7.22 -4.26 -16.81
CA GLU A 38 -6.11 -3.98 -17.72
C GLU A 38 -5.90 -2.47 -17.94
N SER A 39 -6.87 -1.65 -17.53
CA SER A 39 -6.84 -0.19 -17.64
C SER A 39 -7.31 0.51 -16.36
N VAL A 40 -6.88 1.76 -16.18
CA VAL A 40 -7.27 2.57 -15.02
C VAL A 40 -8.77 2.87 -15.07
N GLU A 41 -9.32 3.09 -16.25
CA GLU A 41 -10.75 3.32 -16.48
C GLU A 41 -11.57 2.10 -16.08
N GLU A 42 -11.16 0.90 -16.48
CA GLU A 42 -11.80 -0.36 -16.08
C GLU A 42 -11.69 -0.58 -14.57
N TYR A 43 -10.51 -0.31 -13.99
CA TYR A 43 -10.29 -0.42 -12.56
C TYR A 43 -11.27 0.49 -11.78
N LEU A 44 -11.38 1.75 -12.18
CA LEU A 44 -12.31 2.70 -11.56
C LEU A 44 -13.77 2.28 -11.77
N ALA A 45 -14.14 1.80 -12.96
CA ALA A 45 -15.49 1.33 -13.26
C ALA A 45 -15.90 0.12 -12.41
N GLY A 46 -14.95 -0.77 -12.08
CA GLY A 46 -15.19 -1.94 -11.23
C GLY A 46 -15.37 -1.62 -9.74
N LEU A 47 -15.11 -0.39 -9.29
CA LEU A 47 -15.22 0.00 -7.89
C LEU A 47 -16.63 0.47 -7.52
N PRO A 48 -17.07 0.22 -6.27
CA PRO A 48 -18.21 0.91 -5.66
C PRO A 48 -18.07 2.43 -5.76
N ASP A 49 -19.20 3.14 -5.90
CA ASP A 49 -19.21 4.58 -6.20
C ASP A 49 -18.45 5.42 -5.17
N ASP A 50 -18.58 5.09 -3.88
CA ASP A 50 -17.87 5.77 -2.78
C ASP A 50 -16.34 5.65 -2.92
N ARG A 51 -15.86 4.46 -3.29
CA ARG A 51 -14.44 4.20 -3.53
C ARG A 51 -13.96 4.83 -4.82
N ARG A 52 -14.76 4.76 -5.88
CA ARG A 52 -14.43 5.38 -7.16
C ARG A 52 -14.24 6.88 -6.99
N GLU A 53 -15.13 7.56 -6.27
CA GLU A 53 -15.03 9.00 -6.00
C GLU A 53 -13.74 9.33 -5.24
N MET A 54 -13.45 8.60 -4.16
CA MET A 54 -12.23 8.81 -3.39
C MET A 54 -10.95 8.53 -4.19
N LEU A 55 -10.89 7.43 -4.95
CA LEU A 55 -9.73 7.13 -5.78
C LEU A 55 -9.56 8.17 -6.89
N SER A 56 -10.65 8.61 -7.52
CA SER A 56 -10.60 9.60 -8.59
C SER A 56 -10.07 10.93 -8.05
N ALA A 57 -10.54 11.39 -6.87
CA ALA A 57 -10.03 12.61 -6.26
C ALA A 57 -8.53 12.55 -5.93
N VAL A 58 -8.04 11.40 -5.43
CA VAL A 58 -6.60 11.23 -5.16
C VAL A 58 -5.81 11.13 -6.45
N ARG A 59 -6.32 10.39 -7.45
CA ARG A 59 -5.73 10.28 -8.79
C ARG A 59 -5.59 11.65 -9.44
N ASP A 60 -6.63 12.48 -9.40
CA ASP A 60 -6.63 13.82 -9.97
C ASP A 60 -5.60 14.72 -9.28
N MET A 61 -5.48 14.63 -7.95
CA MET A 61 -4.43 15.33 -7.21
C MET A 61 -3.02 14.90 -7.65
N VAL A 62 -2.78 13.59 -7.77
CA VAL A 62 -1.48 13.08 -8.22
C VAL A 62 -1.20 13.53 -9.65
N ASN A 63 -2.14 13.34 -10.58
CA ASN A 63 -1.98 13.73 -11.99
C ASN A 63 -1.82 15.24 -12.19
N GLY A 64 -2.44 16.07 -11.35
CA GLY A 64 -2.27 17.52 -11.36
C GLY A 64 -0.93 18.00 -10.80
N SER A 65 -0.24 17.16 -10.01
CA SER A 65 0.99 17.52 -9.29
C SER A 65 2.23 16.83 -9.84
N ILE A 66 2.06 15.68 -10.49
CA ILE A 66 3.17 14.82 -10.89
C ILE A 66 4.00 15.50 -11.99
N PRO A 67 5.33 15.54 -11.85
CA PRO A 67 6.19 16.07 -12.90
C PRO A 67 6.07 15.28 -14.20
N LYS A 68 6.51 15.88 -15.31
CA LYS A 68 6.48 15.20 -16.60
C LYS A 68 7.45 14.01 -16.62
N GLY A 69 7.11 12.99 -17.39
CA GLY A 69 7.96 11.83 -17.64
C GLY A 69 7.46 10.53 -17.01
N TYR A 70 6.77 10.63 -15.87
CA TYR A 70 6.11 9.47 -15.27
C TYR A 70 4.93 8.98 -16.14
N GLN A 71 4.73 7.67 -16.17
CA GLN A 71 3.61 7.03 -16.86
C GLN A 71 2.62 6.47 -15.85
N GLU A 72 1.32 6.76 -16.07
CA GLU A 72 0.23 6.14 -15.33
C GLU A 72 -0.15 4.81 -16.00
N ARG A 73 -0.10 3.71 -15.25
CA ARG A 73 -0.45 2.36 -15.71
C ARG A 73 -1.19 1.57 -14.64
N MET A 74 -1.88 0.52 -15.07
CA MET A 74 -2.29 -0.55 -14.17
C MET A 74 -1.10 -1.50 -14.00
N ASN A 75 -0.61 -1.62 -12.76
CA ASN A 75 0.44 -2.56 -12.42
C ASN A 75 0.23 -3.10 -11.01
N TRP A 76 0.60 -4.37 -10.79
CA TRP A 76 0.39 -5.08 -9.52
C TRP A 76 -1.05 -4.96 -8.96
N GLY A 77 -2.06 -4.92 -9.85
CA GLY A 77 -3.47 -4.84 -9.48
C GLY A 77 -3.94 -3.47 -8.94
N MET A 78 -3.16 -2.40 -9.17
CA MET A 78 -3.47 -1.05 -8.73
C MET A 78 -3.05 0.01 -9.77
N VAL A 79 -3.51 1.24 -9.58
CA VAL A 79 -3.05 2.38 -10.40
C VAL A 79 -1.65 2.74 -9.93
N VAL A 80 -0.71 2.87 -10.85
CA VAL A 80 0.70 3.13 -10.55
C VAL A 80 1.19 4.27 -11.44
N TRP A 81 1.93 5.18 -10.84
CA TRP A 81 2.79 6.11 -11.56
C TRP A 81 4.21 5.60 -11.47
N GLU A 82 4.82 5.34 -12.61
CA GLU A 82 6.12 4.69 -12.71
C GLU A 82 7.05 5.40 -13.69
N VAL A 83 8.36 5.22 -13.47
CA VAL A 83 9.39 5.63 -14.41
C VAL A 83 9.40 4.64 -15.57
N PRO A 84 9.26 5.09 -16.83
CA PRO A 84 9.29 4.20 -17.99
C PRO A 84 10.62 3.44 -18.07
N LEU A 85 10.58 2.16 -18.45
CA LEU A 85 11.78 1.37 -18.71
C LEU A 85 12.63 1.95 -19.86
N GLU A 86 12.03 2.77 -20.74
CA GLU A 86 12.73 3.52 -21.78
C GLU A 86 13.72 4.54 -21.19
N VAL A 87 13.40 5.08 -20.00
CA VAL A 87 14.25 6.04 -19.27
C VAL A 87 15.24 5.30 -18.38
N GLU A 88 14.78 4.27 -17.65
CA GLU A 88 15.62 3.47 -16.75
C GLU A 88 15.40 1.96 -17.03
N PRO A 89 16.15 1.36 -17.98
CA PRO A 89 16.01 -0.06 -18.31
C PRO A 89 16.72 -1.00 -17.32
N ASP A 90 17.70 -0.49 -16.56
CA ASP A 90 18.53 -1.28 -15.64
C ASP A 90 17.95 -1.30 -14.23
N THR A 91 16.78 -1.92 -14.08
CA THR A 91 16.16 -2.16 -12.77
C THR A 91 16.48 -3.56 -12.25
N TYR A 92 16.55 -3.70 -10.92
CA TYR A 92 17.01 -4.95 -10.27
C TYR A 92 16.19 -6.20 -10.62
N ASN A 93 14.94 -6.00 -11.03
CA ASN A 93 13.97 -7.04 -11.40
C ASN A 93 13.46 -6.89 -12.84
N GLY A 94 14.00 -5.93 -13.62
CA GLY A 94 13.48 -5.61 -14.95
C GLY A 94 12.08 -5.00 -14.96
N GLU A 95 11.54 -4.59 -13.79
CA GLU A 95 10.26 -3.89 -13.69
C GLU A 95 10.47 -2.37 -13.55
N PRO A 96 9.52 -1.53 -14.01
CA PRO A 96 9.56 -0.08 -13.85
C PRO A 96 9.76 0.37 -12.39
N LEU A 97 10.39 1.53 -12.19
CA LEU A 97 10.48 2.12 -10.84
C LEU A 97 9.15 2.77 -10.47
N MET A 98 8.44 2.18 -9.51
CA MET A 98 7.24 2.79 -8.94
C MET A 98 7.58 4.11 -8.23
N PHE A 99 6.91 5.18 -8.61
CA PHE A 99 6.96 6.48 -7.94
C PHE A 99 5.84 6.60 -6.92
N ALA A 100 4.60 6.33 -7.36
CA ALA A 100 3.42 6.31 -6.51
C ALA A 100 2.47 5.19 -6.94
N GLY A 101 1.60 4.77 -6.03
CA GLY A 101 0.59 3.74 -6.33
C GLY A 101 -0.69 3.99 -5.55
N LEU A 102 -1.83 3.64 -6.11
CA LEU A 102 -3.15 3.84 -5.52
C LEU A 102 -3.98 2.56 -5.61
N SER A 103 -4.21 1.92 -4.46
CA SER A 103 -4.94 0.66 -4.38
C SER A 103 -6.17 0.74 -3.49
N SER A 104 -7.26 0.09 -3.93
CA SER A 104 -8.50 -0.08 -3.17
C SER A 104 -8.49 -1.42 -2.44
N GLN A 105 -8.13 -1.42 -1.16
CA GLN A 105 -8.13 -2.62 -0.31
C GLN A 105 -9.49 -2.86 0.33
N LYS A 106 -9.74 -4.07 0.85
CA LYS A 106 -11.05 -4.44 1.41
C LYS A 106 -11.60 -3.46 2.46
N ARG A 107 -10.73 -2.83 3.27
CA ARG A 107 -11.16 -1.94 4.37
C ARG A 107 -10.72 -0.48 4.24
N HIS A 108 -9.87 -0.17 3.28
CA HIS A 108 -9.25 1.15 3.14
C HIS A 108 -8.70 1.33 1.73
N ILE A 109 -8.37 2.55 1.37
CA ILE A 109 -7.59 2.88 0.19
C ILE A 109 -6.15 3.13 0.66
N SER A 110 -5.18 2.66 -0.11
CA SER A 110 -3.75 2.87 0.17
C SER A 110 -3.14 3.72 -0.94
N LEU A 111 -2.51 4.82 -0.54
CA LEU A 111 -1.63 5.63 -1.39
C LEU A 111 -0.18 5.30 -1.04
N TYR A 112 0.55 4.71 -1.98
CA TYR A 112 1.97 4.46 -1.91
C TYR A 112 2.72 5.67 -2.46
N MET A 113 3.74 6.14 -1.74
CA MET A 113 4.60 7.22 -2.17
C MET A 113 6.05 6.89 -1.88
N MET A 114 6.79 6.55 -2.93
CA MET A 114 8.21 6.26 -2.85
C MET A 114 9.07 7.50 -2.52
N PRO A 115 8.73 8.73 -2.97
CA PRO A 115 9.45 9.93 -2.54
C PRO A 115 9.48 10.15 -1.03
N VAL A 116 8.36 9.91 -0.35
CA VAL A 116 8.26 10.02 1.12
C VAL A 116 9.06 8.93 1.81
N TYR A 117 9.16 7.75 1.21
CA TYR A 117 9.97 6.66 1.74
C TYR A 117 11.48 6.91 1.60
N GLN A 118 11.91 7.52 0.49
CA GLN A 118 13.32 7.76 0.19
C GLN A 118 13.90 8.99 0.88
N ASP A 119 13.08 10.02 1.13
CA ASP A 119 13.50 11.28 1.72
C ASP A 119 12.89 11.49 3.11
N PRO A 120 13.68 11.36 4.19
CA PRO A 120 13.23 11.61 5.56
C PRO A 120 12.61 13.00 5.76
N SER A 121 13.10 14.03 5.05
CA SER A 121 12.56 15.39 5.16
C SER A 121 11.12 15.48 4.66
N LYS A 122 10.80 14.75 3.58
CA LYS A 122 9.43 14.66 3.04
C LYS A 122 8.51 13.89 4.00
N SER A 123 9.01 12.83 4.61
CA SER A 123 8.31 12.10 5.67
C SER A 123 7.98 12.99 6.86
N GLU A 124 8.95 13.77 7.35
CA GLU A 124 8.74 14.71 8.45
C GLU A 124 7.70 15.79 8.12
N ARG A 125 7.74 16.36 6.91
CA ARG A 125 6.74 17.33 6.44
C ARG A 125 5.34 16.73 6.39
N LEU A 126 5.21 15.49 5.91
CA LEU A 126 3.94 14.78 5.91
C LEU A 126 3.42 14.56 7.34
N LEU A 127 4.28 14.10 8.26
CA LEU A 127 3.90 13.91 9.67
C LEU A 127 3.47 15.23 10.33
N ALA A 128 4.17 16.33 10.07
CA ALA A 128 3.80 17.65 10.56
C ALA A 128 2.46 18.13 9.98
N ALA A 129 2.14 17.80 8.73
CA ALA A 129 0.84 18.09 8.14
C ALA A 129 -0.30 17.34 8.85
N TYR A 130 -0.08 16.06 9.16
CA TYR A 130 -1.00 15.26 9.95
C TYR A 130 -1.22 15.81 11.36
N GLU A 131 -0.15 16.24 12.02
CA GLU A 131 -0.23 16.89 13.33
C GLU A 131 -1.07 18.17 13.29
N LYS A 132 -0.88 19.02 12.26
CA LYS A 132 -1.70 20.22 12.04
C LYS A 132 -3.18 19.91 11.83
N MET A 133 -3.50 18.78 11.20
CA MET A 133 -4.88 18.28 11.07
C MET A 133 -5.44 17.71 12.38
N GLY A 134 -4.63 17.62 13.45
CA GLY A 134 -5.00 17.01 14.72
C GLY A 134 -5.22 15.50 14.61
N ARG A 135 -4.56 14.83 13.66
CA ARG A 135 -4.79 13.41 13.37
C ARG A 135 -3.49 12.65 13.25
N LYS A 136 -3.45 11.45 13.84
CA LYS A 136 -2.34 10.52 13.63
C LYS A 136 -2.47 9.84 12.26
N PRO A 137 -1.41 9.81 11.43
CA PRO A 137 -1.45 9.09 10.17
C PRO A 137 -1.58 7.58 10.43
N ASN A 138 -2.41 6.92 9.62
CA ASN A 138 -2.38 5.46 9.51
C ASN A 138 -1.50 5.10 8.32
N MET A 139 -0.20 4.98 8.54
CA MET A 139 0.75 4.72 7.47
C MET A 139 1.79 3.65 7.84
N GLY A 140 2.27 2.94 6.82
CA GLY A 140 3.51 2.17 6.86
C GLY A 140 4.71 3.01 6.43
N LYS A 141 5.79 2.36 6.01
CA LYS A 141 7.02 3.05 5.56
C LYS A 141 6.81 3.90 4.30
N SER A 142 6.00 3.41 3.36
CA SER A 142 5.73 4.06 2.06
C SER A 142 4.24 4.21 1.76
N CYS A 143 3.35 3.62 2.57
CA CYS A 143 1.92 3.54 2.28
C CYS A 143 1.08 4.29 3.30
N ILE A 144 0.20 5.17 2.83
CA ILE A 144 -0.78 5.90 3.63
C ILE A 144 -2.13 5.24 3.44
N ARG A 145 -2.76 4.81 4.52
CA ARG A 145 -4.06 4.16 4.52
C ARG A 145 -5.14 5.15 4.95
N PHE A 146 -6.19 5.26 4.15
CA PHE A 146 -7.29 6.17 4.43
C PHE A 146 -8.63 5.55 4.02
N THR A 147 -9.69 6.01 4.67
CA THR A 147 -11.08 5.61 4.38
C THR A 147 -11.94 6.79 3.95
N LYS A 148 -11.38 8.00 4.01
CA LYS A 148 -12.01 9.26 3.66
C LYS A 148 -10.95 10.25 3.21
N LEU A 149 -11.29 11.14 2.28
CA LEU A 149 -10.40 12.19 1.78
C LEU A 149 -10.00 13.19 2.87
N GLU A 150 -10.89 13.47 3.83
CA GLU A 150 -10.62 14.35 4.98
C GLU A 150 -9.50 13.82 5.91
N HIS A 151 -9.07 12.57 5.73
CA HIS A 151 -7.95 11.99 6.47
C HIS A 151 -6.61 12.16 5.74
N LEU A 152 -6.57 12.84 4.60
CA LEU A 152 -5.35 13.09 3.82
C LEU A 152 -5.02 14.59 3.80
N PRO A 153 -3.77 14.98 4.09
CA PRO A 153 -3.31 16.35 3.86
C PRO A 153 -3.05 16.56 2.36
N MET A 154 -4.12 16.64 1.57
CA MET A 154 -4.07 16.67 0.09
C MET A 154 -3.11 17.72 -0.46
N ASP A 155 -3.12 18.93 0.10
CA ASP A 155 -2.25 20.04 -0.34
C ASP A 155 -0.76 19.71 -0.15
N VAL A 156 -0.41 19.12 0.99
CA VAL A 156 0.98 18.72 1.27
C VAL A 156 1.38 17.53 0.42
N LEU A 157 0.47 16.58 0.16
CA LEU A 157 0.74 15.47 -0.75
C LEU A 157 1.03 15.97 -2.16
N SER A 158 0.24 16.92 -2.69
CA SER A 158 0.50 17.52 -4.00
C SER A 158 1.85 18.23 -4.06
N GLU A 159 2.19 18.99 -3.03
CA GLU A 159 3.47 19.70 -2.96
C GLU A 159 4.64 18.71 -2.98
N LEU A 160 4.61 17.69 -2.12
CA LEU A 160 5.65 16.66 -2.04
C LEU A 160 5.84 15.89 -3.35
N ILE A 161 4.75 15.62 -4.08
CA ILE A 161 4.79 14.98 -5.40
C ILE A 161 5.44 15.91 -6.43
N SER A 162 5.05 17.19 -6.45
CA SER A 162 5.53 18.17 -7.42
C SER A 162 7.03 18.48 -7.31
N GLU A 163 7.61 18.29 -6.12
CA GLU A 163 9.04 18.50 -5.86
C GLU A 163 9.94 17.36 -6.36
N CYS A 164 9.38 16.24 -6.82
CA CYS A 164 10.14 15.06 -7.19
C CYS A 164 10.16 14.85 -8.70
N ASP A 165 11.03 15.61 -9.37
CA ASP A 165 11.32 15.36 -10.78
C ASP A 165 11.85 13.93 -11.01
N MET A 166 11.59 13.41 -12.21
CA MET A 166 11.90 12.02 -12.56
C MET A 166 13.40 11.73 -12.54
N GLU A 167 14.23 12.68 -12.97
CA GLU A 167 15.69 12.49 -13.05
C GLU A 167 16.27 12.34 -11.64
N SER A 168 15.94 13.27 -10.75
CA SER A 168 16.35 13.22 -9.33
C SER A 168 15.84 11.96 -8.63
N PHE A 169 14.62 11.53 -8.93
CA PHE A 169 14.06 10.30 -8.37
C PHE A 169 14.84 9.05 -8.80
N VAL A 170 15.16 8.94 -10.09
CA VAL A 170 15.96 7.84 -10.64
C VAL A 170 17.38 7.85 -10.04
N GLU A 171 18.01 9.02 -9.95
CA GLU A 171 19.33 9.17 -9.35
C GLU A 171 19.34 8.73 -7.88
N SER A 172 18.34 9.16 -7.11
CA SER A 172 18.16 8.73 -5.71
C SER A 172 18.05 7.21 -5.60
N CYS A 173 17.20 6.58 -6.43
CA CYS A 173 17.04 5.12 -6.48
C CYS A 173 18.36 4.40 -6.77
N ASN A 174 19.14 4.92 -7.73
CA ASN A 174 20.40 4.32 -8.15
C ASN A 174 21.55 4.56 -7.15
N SER A 175 21.53 5.66 -6.40
CA SER A 175 22.55 5.98 -5.40
C SER A 175 22.55 4.98 -4.23
N VAL A 176 21.38 4.47 -3.85
CA VAL A 176 21.22 3.45 -2.80
C VAL A 176 21.71 2.08 -3.28
N ARG A 177 21.60 1.78 -4.57
CA ARG A 177 22.02 0.50 -5.18
C ARG A 177 23.54 0.35 -5.32
N LYS A 178 24.27 1.46 -5.43
CA LYS A 178 25.74 1.45 -5.64
C LYS A 178 26.56 1.27 -4.35
N LYS A 179 25.94 0.86 -3.24
CA LYS A 179 26.61 0.53 -1.97
C LYS A 179 26.71 -0.98 -1.79
#